data_AF-A0AAE4NME2-F1
#
_entry.id   AF-A0AAE4NME2-F1
#
_cell.length_a   1.000
_cell.length_b   1.000
_cell.length_c   1.000
_cell.angle_alpha   90.00
_cell.angle_beta   90.00
_cell.angle_gamma   90.00
#
_symmetry.space_group_name_H-M   'P 1'
#
loop_
_entity.id
_entity.type
_entity.pdbx_description
1 polymer ?
#
loop_
_entity_poly.entity_id
_entity_poly.type
_entity_poly.pdbx_seq_one_letter_code
_entity_poly.pdbx_strand_id
1 'polypeptide(L)'
;MTNYLYVRTKLNVPGVGSAIHMAEMEEQDTRSCRMVRMIALDPSDAIVGMATPHSSTGNVDQPKEVVPHPDTYDDFPDISAQYIDQSRFDALWSEATAKFGL
;
A
#
# COMPACT_ATOMS: atom_id res chain seq x y z
N MET A 1 21.98 -2.39 -5.41
CA MET A 1 20.83 -1.93 -6.20
C MET A 1 19.64 -2.04 -5.27
N THR A 2 18.85 -0.98 -5.15
CA THR A 2 17.61 -1.02 -4.36
C THR A 2 16.57 -1.82 -5.12
N ASN A 3 15.90 -2.77 -4.46
CA ASN A 3 14.80 -3.52 -5.04
C ASN A 3 13.47 -2.94 -4.56
N TYR A 4 12.60 -2.53 -5.49
CA TYR A 4 11.29 -2.00 -5.18
C TYR A 4 10.21 -3.03 -5.49
N LEU A 5 9.31 -3.21 -4.52
CA LEU A 5 8.16 -4.08 -4.61
C LEU A 5 6.91 -3.23 -4.71
N TYR A 6 6.02 -3.59 -5.63
CA TYR A 6 4.72 -2.95 -5.79
C TYR A 6 3.65 -3.98 -5.49
N VAL A 7 2.82 -3.71 -4.49
CA VAL A 7 1.88 -4.71 -3.96
C VAL A 7 0.51 -4.11 -3.72
N ARG A 8 -0.52 -4.82 -4.19
CA ARG A 8 -1.91 -4.61 -3.80
C ARG A 8 -2.20 -5.51 -2.61
N THR A 9 -2.47 -4.91 -1.46
CA THR A 9 -2.88 -5.61 -0.24
C THR A 9 -4.36 -5.38 -0.01
N LYS A 10 -5.14 -6.44 0.24
CA LYS A 10 -6.51 -6.37 0.72
C LYS A 10 -6.56 -6.93 2.13
N LEU A 11 -6.99 -6.11 3.07
CA LEU A 11 -7.25 -6.48 4.45
C LEU A 11 -8.76 -6.59 4.64
N ASN A 12 -9.24 -7.71 5.16
CA ASN A 12 -10.64 -7.88 5.50
C ASN A 12 -10.79 -7.87 7.02
N VAL A 13 -11.48 -6.88 7.58
CA VAL A 13 -11.69 -6.76 9.02
C VAL A 13 -13.13 -7.16 9.33
N PRO A 14 -13.36 -8.32 9.99
CA PRO A 14 -14.71 -8.78 10.31
C PRO A 14 -15.51 -7.71 11.08
N GLY A 15 -16.68 -7.36 10.57
CA GLY A 15 -17.58 -6.37 11.18
C GLY A 15 -17.22 -4.89 10.93
N VAL A 16 -16.09 -4.58 10.28
CA VAL A 16 -15.68 -3.21 9.94
C VAL A 16 -15.67 -2.97 8.43
N GLY A 17 -15.25 -3.97 7.63
CA GLY A 17 -15.19 -3.88 6.18
C GLY A 17 -13.81 -4.27 5.63
N SER A 18 -13.57 -3.97 4.35
CA SER A 18 -12.28 -4.25 3.70
C SER A 18 -11.52 -2.98 3.37
N ALA A 19 -10.22 -2.95 3.63
CA ALA A 19 -9.30 -1.92 3.19
C ALA A 19 -8.43 -2.46 2.05
N ILE A 20 -8.22 -1.64 1.02
CA ILE A 20 -7.34 -1.97 -0.10
C ILE A 20 -6.22 -0.95 -0.14
N HIS A 21 -4.97 -1.42 -0.11
CA HIS A 21 -3.78 -0.59 -0.20
C HIS A 21 -2.94 -0.97 -1.42
N MET A 22 -2.50 0.02 -2.17
CA MET A 22 -1.43 -0.13 -3.16
C MET A 22 -0.18 0.45 -2.53
N ALA A 23 0.90 -0.32 -2.43
CA ALA A 23 2.13 0.12 -1.78
C ALA A 23 3.34 -0.02 -2.70
N GLU A 24 4.22 0.97 -2.65
CA GLU A 24 5.61 0.86 -3.07
C GLU A 24 6.48 0.69 -1.82
N MET A 25 7.28 -0.37 -1.83
CA MET A 25 8.15 -0.75 -0.73
C MET A 25 9.56 -1.00 -1.23
N GLU A 26 10.55 -0.63 -0.45
CA GLU A 26 11.95 -0.97 -0.67
C GLU A 26 12.28 -2.23 0.13
N GLU A 27 12.65 -3.31 -0.55
CA GLU A 27 13.03 -4.57 0.09
C GLU A 27 14.30 -4.36 0.94
N GLN A 28 14.24 -4.75 2.22
CA GLN A 28 15.39 -4.70 3.12
C GLN A 28 16.00 -6.09 3.28
N ASP A 29 15.14 -7.08 3.54
CA ASP A 29 15.47 -8.50 3.62
C ASP A 29 14.24 -9.36 3.31
N THR A 30 14.38 -10.68 3.40
CA THR A 30 13.32 -11.65 3.11
C THR A 30 12.09 -11.56 4.03
N ARG A 31 12.10 -10.71 5.06
CA ARG A 31 11.05 -10.61 6.08
C ARG A 31 10.57 -9.18 6.31
N SER A 32 11.26 -8.18 5.79
CA SER A 32 10.92 -6.78 5.99
C SER A 32 11.16 -5.92 4.75
N CYS A 33 10.33 -4.88 4.64
CA CYS A 33 10.51 -3.82 3.68
C CYS A 33 10.42 -2.46 4.38
N ARG A 34 11.05 -1.47 3.78
CA ARG A 34 10.82 -0.07 4.10
C ARG A 34 9.68 0.45 3.25
N MET A 35 8.63 0.97 3.88
CA MET A 35 7.53 1.60 3.17
C MET A 35 8.03 2.89 2.50
N VAL A 36 7.76 3.07 1.21
CA VAL A 36 8.11 4.30 0.48
C VAL A 36 6.88 5.18 0.38
N ARG A 37 5.81 4.64 -0.20
CA ARG A 37 4.54 5.34 -0.40
C ARG A 37 3.38 4.36 -0.58
N MET A 38 2.19 4.79 -0.20
CA MET A 38 0.97 3.97 -0.15
C MET A 38 -0.24 4.76 -0.62
N ILE A 39 -1.15 4.10 -1.31
CA ILE A 39 -2.45 4.63 -1.74
C ILE A 39 -3.53 3.76 -1.11
N ALA A 40 -4.54 4.37 -0.49
CA ALA A 40 -5.72 3.68 -0.01
C ALA A 40 -6.87 3.79 -1.02
N LEU A 41 -7.51 2.65 -1.28
CA LEU A 41 -8.67 2.51 -2.14
C LEU A 41 -9.87 2.04 -1.32
N ASP A 42 -11.06 2.50 -1.70
CA ASP A 42 -12.32 1.95 -1.19
C ASP A 42 -12.68 0.62 -1.90
N PRO A 43 -13.75 -0.09 -1.49
CA PRO A 43 -14.16 -1.34 -2.13
C PRO A 43 -14.56 -1.23 -3.61
N SER A 44 -14.77 -0.02 -4.13
CA SER A 44 -15.04 0.27 -5.54
C SER A 44 -13.78 0.69 -6.31
N ASP A 45 -12.59 0.48 -5.73
CA ASP A 45 -11.28 0.86 -6.24
C ASP A 45 -11.09 2.38 -6.44
N ALA A 46 -11.88 3.22 -5.77
CA ALA A 46 -11.69 4.66 -5.79
C ALA A 46 -10.61 5.10 -4.79
N ILE A 47 -9.73 6.01 -5.22
CA ILE A 47 -8.67 6.58 -4.35
C ILE A 47 -9.31 7.38 -3.22
N VAL A 48 -9.08 6.98 -1.97
CA VAL A 48 -9.59 7.67 -0.77
C VAL A 48 -8.49 8.32 0.06
N GLY A 49 -7.23 7.92 -0.13
CA GLY A 49 -6.10 8.55 0.55
C GLY A 49 -4.75 8.14 -0.03
N MET A 50 -3.71 8.87 0.35
CA MET A 50 -2.32 8.55 0.07
C MET A 50 -1.43 8.89 1.27
N ALA A 51 -0.37 8.11 1.48
CA ALA A 51 0.50 8.25 2.62
C ALA A 51 1.95 7.86 2.31
N THR A 52 2.87 8.40 3.10
CA THR A 52 4.27 8.00 3.23
C THR A 52 4.53 7.67 4.70
N PRO A 53 5.69 7.13 5.09
CA PRO A 53 6.03 6.98 6.51
C PRO A 53 6.06 8.28 7.32
N HIS A 54 5.93 9.44 6.68
CA HIS A 54 6.05 10.76 7.32
C HIS A 54 4.83 11.66 7.10
N SER A 55 3.86 11.25 6.29
CA SER A 55 2.68 12.05 5.95
C SER A 55 1.50 11.20 5.51
N SER A 56 0.29 11.70 5.70
CA SER A 56 -0.95 11.10 5.21
C SER A 56 -1.93 12.18 4.78
N THR A 57 -2.59 11.98 3.64
CA THR A 57 -3.61 12.88 3.09
C THR A 57 -4.84 12.08 2.67
N GLY A 58 -6.03 12.56 3.04
CA GLY A 58 -7.29 11.84 2.81
C GLY A 58 -7.60 10.81 3.89
N ASN A 59 -8.41 9.81 3.55
CA ASN A 59 -8.83 8.74 4.44
C ASN A 59 -7.85 7.56 4.35
N VAL A 60 -6.70 7.71 5.01
CA VAL A 60 -5.66 6.69 5.12
C VAL A 60 -4.84 6.92 6.38
N ASP A 61 -4.47 5.83 7.06
CA ASP A 61 -3.55 5.90 8.19
C ASP A 61 -2.10 5.99 7.70
N GLN A 62 -1.28 6.73 8.44
CA GLN A 62 0.15 6.80 8.18
C GLN A 62 0.79 5.41 8.40
N PRO A 63 1.44 4.82 7.38
CA PRO A 63 2.08 3.53 7.52
C PRO A 63 3.32 3.62 8.40
N LYS A 64 3.69 2.49 9.00
CA LYS A 64 4.99 2.35 9.66
C LYS A 64 6.10 2.42 8.61
N GLU A 65 7.25 2.95 8.99
CA GLU A 65 8.42 3.01 8.10
C GLU A 65 8.92 1.60 7.74
N VAL A 66 8.93 0.69 8.71
CA VAL A 66 9.29 -0.72 8.49
C VAL A 66 8.02 -1.58 8.60
N VAL A 67 7.79 -2.40 7.58
CA VAL A 67 6.63 -3.28 7.44
C VAL A 67 7.09 -4.70 7.10
N PRO A 68 6.26 -5.74 7.37
CA PRO A 68 6.64 -7.10 7.01
C PRO A 68 6.71 -7.27 5.48
N HIS A 69 7.57 -8.17 5.03
CA HIS A 69 7.70 -8.46 3.60
C HIS A 69 6.39 -9.05 3.05
N PRO A 70 5.92 -8.66 1.85
CA PRO A 70 4.67 -9.17 1.27
C PRO A 70 4.60 -10.70 1.21
N ASP A 71 5.72 -11.38 0.96
CA ASP A 71 5.80 -12.85 0.97
C ASP A 71 5.50 -13.50 2.34
N THR A 72 5.47 -12.71 3.42
CA THR A 72 5.07 -13.18 4.76
C THR A 72 3.58 -12.98 5.03
N TYR A 73 2.83 -12.35 4.12
CA TYR A 73 1.43 -12.03 4.37
C TYR A 73 0.50 -13.25 4.33
N ASP A 74 0.93 -14.35 3.71
CA ASP A 74 0.21 -15.63 3.71
C ASP A 74 0.07 -16.24 5.11
N ASP A 75 0.88 -15.79 6.08
CA ASP A 75 0.75 -16.16 7.50
C ASP A 75 -0.48 -15.52 8.17
N PHE A 76 -1.16 -14.57 7.50
CA PHE A 76 -2.30 -13.82 8.04
C PHE A 76 -3.58 -14.11 7.23
N PRO A 77 -4.56 -14.83 7.79
CA PRO A 77 -5.74 -15.30 7.04
C PRO A 77 -6.66 -14.18 6.53
N ASP A 78 -6.58 -13.00 7.14
CA ASP A 78 -7.40 -11.83 6.81
C ASP A 78 -6.71 -10.87 5.82
N ILE A 79 -5.50 -11.21 5.37
CA ILE A 79 -4.70 -10.42 4.45
C ILE A 79 -4.48 -11.20 3.17
N SER A 80 -4.60 -10.52 2.04
CA SER A 80 -4.15 -11.04 0.75
C SER A 80 -3.28 -9.99 0.08
N ALA A 81 -2.16 -10.41 -0.49
CA ALA A 81 -1.27 -9.56 -1.28
C ALA A 81 -1.10 -10.10 -2.69
N GLN A 82 -0.99 -9.18 -3.64
CA GLN A 82 -0.68 -9.48 -5.04
C GLN A 82 0.34 -8.48 -5.54
N TYR A 83 1.42 -8.97 -6.13
CA TYR A 83 2.36 -8.13 -6.85
C TYR A 83 1.68 -7.48 -8.05
N ILE A 84 2.03 -6.22 -8.30
CA ILE A 84 1.56 -5.43 -9.43
C ILE A 84 2.74 -4.82 -10.17
N ASP A 85 2.53 -4.35 -11.39
CA ASP A 85 3.54 -3.61 -12.13
C ASP A 85 3.76 -2.21 -11.56
N GLN A 86 5.01 -1.75 -11.59
CA GLN A 86 5.38 -0.38 -11.24
C GLN A 86 4.53 0.66 -11.99
N SER A 87 4.33 0.47 -13.31
CA SER A 87 3.58 1.41 -14.15
C SER A 87 2.14 1.60 -13.68
N ARG A 88 1.52 0.53 -13.17
CA ARG A 88 0.17 0.58 -12.59
C ARG A 88 0.15 1.39 -11.30
N PHE A 89 1.16 1.21 -10.45
CA PHE A 89 1.30 1.99 -9.23
C PHE A 89 1.52 3.48 -9.54
N ASP A 90 2.44 3.79 -10.45
CA ASP A 90 2.79 5.18 -10.82
C ASP A 90 1.60 5.93 -11.43
N ALA A 91 0.77 5.26 -12.24
CA ALA A 91 -0.46 5.85 -12.77
C ALA A 91 -1.44 6.25 -11.64
N LEU A 92 -1.69 5.35 -10.69
CA LEU A 92 -2.55 5.63 -9.54
C LEU A 92 -1.95 6.70 -8.62
N TRP A 93 -0.63 6.71 -8.45
CA TRP A 93 0.03 7.73 -7.65
C TRP A 93 -0.14 9.11 -8.26
N SER A 94 0.04 9.23 -9.58
CA SER A 94 -0.19 10.49 -10.29
C SER A 94 -1.64 10.96 -10.20
N GLU A 95 -2.60 10.04 -10.22
CA GLU A 95 -4.02 10.37 -10.01
C GLU A 95 -4.27 10.85 -8.58
N ALA A 96 -3.68 10.17 -7.59
CA ALA A 96 -3.78 10.54 -6.18
C ALA A 96 -3.19 11.92 -5.91
N THR A 97 -1.97 12.21 -6.38
CA THR A 97 -1.33 13.53 -6.20
C THR A 97 -2.17 14.63 -6.84
N ALA A 98 -2.69 14.41 -8.05
CA ALA A 98 -3.58 15.36 -8.71
C ALA A 98 -4.89 15.58 -7.92
N LYS A 99 -5.50 14.51 -7.41
CA LYS A 99 -6.73 14.57 -6.60
C LYS A 99 -6.55 15.35 -5.30
N PHE A 100 -5.38 15.22 -4.66
CA PHE A 100 -5.09 15.85 -3.37
C PHE A 100 -4.28 17.15 -3.46
N GLY A 101 -3.89 17.59 -4.66
CA GLY A 101 -3.18 18.84 -4.90
C GLY A 101 -1.73 18.85 -4.39
N LEU A 102 -1.04 17.71 -4.50
CA LEU A 102 0.35 17.49 -4.08
C LEU A 102 1.33 17.45 -5.24
#